data_AF-A0A958C007-F1
#
_entry.id   AF-A0A958C007-F1
#
_cell.length_a   1.000
_cell.length_b   1.000
_cell.length_c   1.000
_cell.angle_alpha   90.00
_cell.angle_beta   90.00
_cell.angle_gamma   90.00
#
_symmetry.space_group_name_H-M   'P 1'
#
loop_
_entity.id
_entity.type
_entity.pdbx_description
1 polymer ?
#
loop_
_entity_poly.entity_id
_entity_poly.type
_entity_poly.pdbx_seq_one_letter_code
_entity_poly.pdbx_strand_id
1 'polypeptide(L)'
;MKYVLTVVLLSIFLLLRPATPPAVAQEPPLVLAFYYAWFDQNTWSSGQSVDLPAQPYNSTDPAVIERHVAQAQGAGIDALVQSWYGPQVENNQTETNFRTLLDIAAARGFKAAVDLEVTSPFLGSSGAVSQALGTLIATHAQHPAYLRYQGKPVIFFWRQQQYSVETWA
;
A
#
# COMPACT_ATOMS: atom_id res chain seq x y z
N MET A 1 53.83 28.32 41.50
CA MET A 1 52.77 28.78 40.56
C MET A 1 52.66 27.85 39.34
N LYS A 2 52.57 26.52 39.56
CA LYS A 2 52.63 25.49 38.50
C LYS A 2 51.31 24.70 38.31
N TYR A 3 50.28 24.98 39.12
CA TYR A 3 49.02 24.23 39.10
C TYR A 3 47.87 24.94 38.37
N VAL A 4 48.05 26.22 37.99
CA VAL A 4 47.00 27.00 37.31
C VAL A 4 46.91 26.66 35.81
N LEU A 5 48.00 26.15 35.20
CA LEU A 5 48.04 25.88 33.76
C LEU A 5 47.38 24.53 33.37
N THR A 6 47.36 23.55 34.27
CA THR A 6 46.81 22.21 33.99
C THR A 6 45.27 22.18 33.98
N VAL A 7 44.61 23.09 34.71
CA VAL A 7 43.14 23.14 34.80
C VAL A 7 42.51 23.76 33.55
N VAL A 8 43.22 24.67 32.86
CA VAL A 8 42.70 25.33 31.65
C VAL A 8 42.68 24.38 30.45
N LEU A 9 43.63 23.43 30.35
CA LEU A 9 43.69 22.46 29.25
C LEU A 9 42.63 21.34 29.34
N LEU A 10 42.18 20.97 30.54
CA LEU A 10 41.06 20.04 30.71
C LEU A 10 39.69 20.67 30.36
N SER A 11 39.60 22.00 30.42
CA SER A 11 38.37 22.75 30.19
C SER A 11 38.02 22.90 28.70
N ILE A 12 39.04 22.86 27.82
CA ILE A 12 38.86 23.01 26.37
C ILE A 12 38.47 21.68 25.71
N PHE A 13 38.91 20.54 26.25
CA PHE A 13 38.52 19.21 25.73
C PHE A 13 37.07 18.82 26.04
N LEU A 14 36.42 19.50 27.01
CA LEU A 14 35.00 19.26 27.29
C LEU A 14 34.05 20.00 26.33
N LEU A 15 34.56 20.95 25.54
CA LEU A 15 33.78 21.80 24.62
C LEU A 15 33.78 21.31 23.16
N LEU A 16 34.54 20.26 22.83
CA LEU A 16 34.55 19.61 21.50
C LEU A 16 33.99 18.19 21.55
N ARG A 17 32.81 18.00 22.16
CA ARG A 17 32.02 16.80 21.91
C ARG A 17 31.41 16.93 20.50
N PRO A 18 31.69 16.01 19.55
CA PRO A 18 30.94 15.99 18.31
C PRO A 18 29.46 15.86 18.67
N ALA A 19 28.63 16.77 18.15
CA ALA A 19 27.20 16.70 18.34
C ALA A 19 26.74 15.31 17.88
N THR A 20 26.09 14.57 18.77
CA THR A 20 25.43 13.32 18.39
C THR A 20 24.44 13.71 17.29
N PRO A 21 24.53 13.11 16.09
CA PRO A 21 23.51 13.36 15.07
C PRO A 21 22.15 13.10 15.72
N PRO A 22 21.14 13.96 15.51
CA PRO A 22 19.81 13.65 15.98
C PRO A 22 19.47 12.24 15.50
N ALA A 23 19.12 11.36 16.43
CA ALA A 23 18.63 10.04 16.08
C ALA A 23 17.45 10.26 15.13
N VAL A 24 17.61 9.87 13.87
CA VAL A 24 16.50 9.88 12.93
C VAL A 24 15.51 8.89 13.52
N ALA A 25 14.41 9.40 14.07
CA ALA A 25 13.31 8.55 14.50
C ALA A 25 12.90 7.74 13.27
N GLN A 26 13.15 6.43 13.33
CA GLN A 26 12.73 5.52 12.29
C GLN A 26 11.21 5.63 12.24
N GLU A 27 10.65 6.00 11.08
CA GLU A 27 9.19 6.07 10.94
C GLU A 27 8.59 4.74 11.41
N PRO A 28 7.49 4.77 12.18
CA PRO A 28 6.86 3.54 12.63
C PRO A 28 6.55 2.66 11.40
N PRO A 29 6.70 1.34 11.53
CA PRO A 29 6.42 0.44 10.41
C PRO A 29 4.96 0.58 9.99
N LEU A 30 4.73 0.64 8.68
CA LEU A 30 3.38 0.69 8.14
C LEU A 30 2.67 -0.66 8.34
N VAL A 31 1.42 -0.60 8.75
CA VAL A 31 0.49 -1.73 8.81
C VAL A 31 -0.38 -1.71 7.57
N LEU A 32 -0.29 -2.75 6.74
CA LEU A 32 -1.02 -2.87 5.48
C LEU A 32 -1.98 -4.05 5.55
N ALA A 33 -3.12 -3.96 4.87
CA ALA A 33 -4.07 -5.08 4.74
C ALA A 33 -4.43 -5.35 3.29
N PHE A 34 -4.36 -6.62 2.87
CA PHE A 34 -4.87 -7.04 1.56
C PHE A 34 -6.39 -6.87 1.51
N TYR A 35 -6.86 -6.27 0.42
CA TYR A 35 -8.24 -5.84 0.24
C TYR A 35 -8.82 -6.43 -1.04
N TYR A 36 -9.93 -7.15 -0.92
CA TYR A 36 -10.60 -7.80 -2.04
C TYR A 36 -11.91 -7.06 -2.33
N ALA A 37 -11.92 -6.29 -3.41
CA ALA A 37 -13.04 -5.44 -3.81
C ALA A 37 -13.91 -6.10 -4.89
N TRP A 38 -14.26 -7.39 -4.73
CA TRP A 38 -14.98 -8.15 -5.75
C TRP A 38 -16.21 -8.94 -5.26
N PHE A 39 -16.69 -8.66 -4.05
CA PHE A 39 -17.80 -9.40 -3.47
C PHE A 39 -19.15 -8.77 -3.80
N ASP A 40 -20.18 -9.60 -3.87
CA ASP A 40 -21.55 -9.20 -4.15
C ASP A 40 -22.56 -10.07 -3.38
N GLN A 41 -23.86 -9.80 -3.58
CA GLN A 41 -24.89 -10.58 -2.90
C GLN A 41 -24.88 -12.06 -3.28
N ASN A 42 -24.51 -12.40 -4.52
CA ASN A 42 -24.40 -13.79 -4.96
C ASN A 42 -23.33 -14.52 -4.16
N THR A 43 -22.21 -13.84 -3.88
CA THR A 43 -21.14 -14.36 -3.04
C THR A 43 -21.68 -14.71 -1.65
N TRP A 44 -22.36 -13.76 -0.99
CA TRP A 44 -22.88 -13.94 0.36
C TRP A 44 -24.00 -14.98 0.47
N SER A 45 -24.76 -15.19 -0.61
CA SER A 45 -25.81 -16.23 -0.66
C SER A 45 -25.33 -17.58 -1.19
N SER A 46 -24.08 -17.71 -1.63
CA SER A 46 -23.56 -18.92 -2.30
C SER A 46 -23.44 -20.15 -1.39
N GLY A 47 -23.42 -19.95 -0.07
CA GLY A 47 -23.09 -21.00 0.90
C GLY A 47 -21.63 -21.46 0.87
N GLN A 48 -20.75 -20.79 0.10
CA GLN A 48 -19.33 -21.13 0.00
C GLN A 48 -18.47 -20.43 1.06
N SER A 49 -18.97 -19.33 1.64
CA SER A 49 -18.27 -18.59 2.69
C SER A 49 -18.51 -19.24 4.05
N VAL A 50 -17.42 -19.56 4.77
CA VAL A 50 -17.49 -20.13 6.13
C VAL A 50 -17.90 -19.11 7.20
N ASP A 51 -17.84 -17.83 6.86
CA ASP A 51 -18.27 -16.71 7.69
C ASP A 51 -18.91 -15.63 6.79
N LEU A 52 -19.71 -14.74 7.39
CA LEU A 52 -20.42 -13.67 6.69
C LEU A 52 -20.08 -12.31 7.29
N PRO A 53 -20.01 -11.25 6.46
CA PRO A 53 -19.87 -9.91 6.98
C PRO A 53 -21.10 -9.56 7.84
N ALA A 54 -20.89 -8.79 8.91
CA ALA A 54 -21.98 -8.32 9.78
C ALA A 54 -23.10 -7.61 9.00
N GLN A 55 -22.76 -6.99 7.88
CA GLN A 55 -23.68 -6.43 6.91
C GLN A 55 -23.26 -6.90 5.51
N PRO A 56 -24.02 -7.79 4.84
CA PRO A 56 -23.80 -8.12 3.44
C PRO A 56 -23.72 -6.87 2.56
N TYR A 57 -22.82 -6.88 1.58
CA TYR A 57 -22.52 -5.68 0.79
C TYR A 57 -22.19 -6.00 -0.67
N ASN A 58 -22.24 -4.98 -1.51
CA ASN A 58 -21.65 -5.03 -2.85
C ASN A 58 -20.33 -4.24 -2.83
N SER A 59 -19.24 -4.83 -3.30
CA SER A 59 -17.94 -4.18 -3.37
C SER A 59 -17.92 -3.00 -4.35
N THR A 60 -18.86 -2.92 -5.29
CA THR A 60 -18.99 -1.77 -6.20
C THR A 60 -19.65 -0.55 -5.58
N ASP A 61 -20.22 -0.68 -4.37
CA ASP A 61 -20.84 0.44 -3.65
C ASP A 61 -19.76 1.34 -3.03
N PRO A 62 -19.64 2.62 -3.42
CA PRO A 62 -18.68 3.54 -2.83
C PRO A 62 -18.83 3.72 -1.31
N ALA A 63 -20.05 3.65 -0.78
CA ALA A 63 -20.29 3.79 0.66
C ALA A 63 -19.72 2.59 1.45
N VAL A 64 -19.66 1.41 0.81
CA VAL A 64 -19.03 0.22 1.37
C VAL A 64 -17.51 0.39 1.41
N ILE A 65 -16.91 0.85 0.31
CA ILE A 65 -15.46 1.13 0.25
C ILE A 65 -15.09 2.17 1.31
N GLU A 66 -15.89 3.24 1.45
CA GLU A 66 -15.70 4.26 2.46
C GLU A 66 -15.77 3.70 3.89
N ARG A 67 -16.77 2.86 4.17
CA ARG A 67 -16.88 2.18 5.46
C ARG A 67 -15.66 1.30 5.75
N HIS A 68 -15.16 0.57 4.75
CA HIS A 68 -13.97 -0.29 4.92
C HIS A 68 -12.71 0.54 5.18
N VAL A 69 -12.54 1.68 4.51
CA VAL A 69 -11.45 2.64 4.81
C VAL A 69 -11.57 3.14 6.25
N ALA A 70 -12.77 3.51 6.70
CA ALA A 70 -12.99 3.97 8.07
C ALA A 70 -12.67 2.88 9.11
N GLN A 71 -13.04 1.63 8.84
CA GLN A 71 -12.74 0.47 9.68
C GLN A 71 -11.23 0.21 9.74
N ALA A 72 -10.54 0.27 8.60
CA ALA A 72 -9.09 0.10 8.52
C ALA A 72 -8.36 1.17 9.36
N GLN A 73 -8.75 2.45 9.20
CA GLN A 73 -8.21 3.55 10.01
C GLN A 73 -8.47 3.33 11.51
N GLY A 74 -9.69 2.94 11.88
CA GLY A 74 -10.06 2.67 13.27
C GLY A 74 -9.29 1.50 13.91
N ALA A 75 -8.75 0.59 13.08
CA ALA A 75 -7.91 -0.53 13.51
C ALA A 75 -6.40 -0.22 13.50
N GLY A 76 -5.99 0.99 13.12
CA GLY A 76 -4.57 1.36 12.99
C GLY A 76 -3.89 0.77 11.75
N ILE A 77 -4.64 0.42 10.71
CA ILE A 77 -4.10 0.08 9.39
C ILE A 77 -3.81 1.39 8.65
N ASP A 78 -2.68 1.46 7.95
CA ASP A 78 -2.21 2.65 7.23
C ASP A 78 -2.61 2.66 5.75
N ALA A 79 -2.74 1.48 5.14
CA ALA A 79 -3.18 1.37 3.75
C ALA A 79 -3.89 0.05 3.44
N LEU A 80 -4.79 0.11 2.46
CA LEU A 80 -5.37 -1.08 1.83
C LEU A 80 -4.62 -1.42 0.55
N VAL A 81 -4.21 -2.68 0.41
CA VAL A 81 -3.55 -3.22 -0.78
C VAL A 81 -4.60 -3.98 -1.59
N GLN A 82 -5.18 -3.35 -2.61
CA GLN A 82 -6.29 -3.94 -3.34
C GLN A 82 -5.80 -4.97 -4.36
N SER A 83 -6.34 -6.19 -4.32
CA SER A 83 -6.18 -7.15 -5.41
C SER A 83 -6.78 -6.58 -6.70
N TRP A 84 -5.97 -6.57 -7.76
CA TRP A 84 -6.26 -5.86 -8.99
C TRP A 84 -5.96 -6.72 -10.22
N TYR A 85 -6.98 -6.88 -11.06
CA TYR A 85 -6.92 -7.74 -12.24
C TYR A 85 -6.37 -7.07 -13.50
N GLY A 86 -6.00 -5.80 -13.45
CA GLY A 86 -5.50 -5.06 -14.60
C GLY A 86 -6.41 -3.90 -15.02
N PRO A 87 -6.02 -3.12 -16.03
CA PRO A 87 -6.63 -1.83 -16.35
C PRO A 87 -7.91 -1.92 -17.18
N GLN A 88 -8.28 -3.11 -17.66
CA GLN A 88 -9.55 -3.32 -18.35
C GLN A 88 -10.71 -3.02 -17.39
N VAL A 89 -11.75 -2.34 -17.87
CA VAL A 89 -12.94 -1.99 -17.06
C VAL A 89 -14.07 -2.99 -17.29
N GLU A 90 -14.26 -3.42 -18.54
CA GLU A 90 -15.36 -4.29 -18.94
C GLU A 90 -15.25 -5.64 -18.25
N ASN A 91 -16.28 -5.99 -17.48
CA ASN A 91 -16.36 -7.20 -16.65
C ASN A 91 -15.27 -7.30 -15.55
N ASN A 92 -14.58 -6.21 -15.25
CA ASN A 92 -13.54 -6.15 -14.22
C ASN A 92 -13.81 -5.00 -13.24
N GLN A 93 -14.54 -5.31 -12.18
CA GLN A 93 -14.83 -4.34 -11.13
C GLN A 93 -13.60 -3.93 -10.30
N THR A 94 -12.53 -4.73 -10.27
CA THR A 94 -11.35 -4.38 -9.47
C THR A 94 -10.71 -3.08 -9.95
N GLU A 95 -10.77 -2.79 -11.25
CA GLU A 95 -10.26 -1.55 -11.81
C GLU A 95 -11.06 -0.33 -11.35
N THR A 96 -12.38 -0.35 -11.52
CA THR A 96 -13.23 0.79 -11.13
C THR A 96 -13.27 0.96 -9.61
N ASN A 97 -13.29 -0.13 -8.86
CA ASN A 97 -13.28 -0.08 -7.39
C ASN A 97 -11.95 0.46 -6.86
N PHE A 98 -10.83 0.21 -7.55
CA PHE A 98 -9.55 0.80 -7.16
C PHE A 98 -9.51 2.32 -7.34
N ARG A 99 -10.09 2.83 -8.44
CA ARG A 99 -10.25 4.29 -8.65
C ARG A 99 -11.05 4.91 -7.51
N THR A 100 -12.20 4.33 -7.18
CA THR A 100 -13.04 4.77 -6.06
C THR A 100 -12.31 4.70 -4.72
N LEU A 101 -11.55 3.64 -4.47
CA LEU A 101 -10.73 3.50 -3.25
C LEU A 101 -9.69 4.62 -3.15
N LEU A 102 -9.03 4.98 -4.26
CA LEU A 102 -8.05 6.05 -4.28
C LEU A 102 -8.67 7.42 -3.97
N ASP A 103 -9.83 7.73 -4.54
CA ASP A 103 -10.56 8.99 -4.28
C ASP A 103 -10.98 9.09 -2.81
N ILE A 104 -11.57 8.03 -2.28
CA ILE A 104 -11.97 7.94 -0.86
C ILE A 104 -10.76 8.04 0.05
N ALA A 105 -9.67 7.34 -0.28
CA ALA A 105 -8.45 7.37 0.51
C ALA A 105 -7.84 8.79 0.54
N ALA A 106 -7.83 9.51 -0.59
CA ALA A 106 -7.40 10.91 -0.62
C ALA A 106 -8.27 11.79 0.29
N ALA A 107 -9.59 11.65 0.21
CA ALA A 107 -10.52 12.43 1.02
C ALA A 107 -10.39 12.17 2.53
N ARG A 108 -9.92 10.97 2.92
CA ARG A 108 -9.83 10.55 4.33
C ARG A 108 -8.41 10.54 4.90
N GLY A 109 -7.42 11.06 4.15
CA GLY A 109 -6.02 11.05 4.58
C GLY A 109 -5.45 9.63 4.72
N PHE A 110 -5.96 8.68 3.95
CA PHE A 110 -5.59 7.28 3.94
C PHE A 110 -4.76 6.95 2.67
N LYS A 111 -4.22 5.72 2.58
CA LYS A 111 -3.44 5.28 1.42
C LYS A 111 -3.98 3.97 0.83
N ALA A 112 -3.68 3.76 -0.44
CA ALA A 112 -3.97 2.50 -1.11
C ALA A 112 -2.81 2.07 -2.03
N ALA A 113 -2.63 0.77 -2.19
CA ALA A 113 -1.65 0.18 -3.11
C ALA A 113 -2.33 -0.92 -3.93
N VAL A 114 -1.64 -1.40 -4.97
CA VAL A 114 -2.10 -2.54 -5.77
C VAL A 114 -1.36 -3.81 -5.36
N ASP A 115 -2.11 -4.90 -5.25
CA ASP A 115 -1.63 -6.26 -5.41
C ASP A 115 -1.99 -6.75 -6.81
N LEU A 116 -0.99 -6.78 -7.70
CA LEU A 116 -1.17 -7.14 -9.11
C LEU A 116 -1.34 -8.65 -9.23
N GLU A 117 -2.54 -9.07 -9.62
CA GLU A 117 -2.88 -10.46 -9.88
C GLU A 117 -2.26 -10.93 -11.21
N VAL A 118 -1.04 -11.49 -11.17
CA VAL A 118 -0.34 -11.92 -12.39
C VAL A 118 -1.04 -13.08 -13.11
N THR A 119 -1.93 -13.79 -12.41
CA THR A 119 -2.81 -14.83 -12.98
C THR A 119 -4.22 -14.35 -13.23
N SER A 120 -4.42 -13.02 -13.31
CA SER A 120 -5.70 -12.41 -13.66
C SER A 120 -6.26 -13.03 -14.95
N PRO A 121 -7.59 -13.29 -15.02
CA PRO A 121 -8.21 -13.77 -16.25
C PRO A 121 -8.12 -12.76 -17.41
N PHE A 122 -7.74 -11.50 -17.13
CA PHE A 122 -7.54 -10.45 -18.12
C PHE A 122 -6.08 -10.32 -18.58
N LEU A 123 -5.13 -11.01 -17.93
CA LEU A 123 -3.70 -10.90 -18.18
C LEU A 123 -3.14 -12.26 -18.62
N GLY A 124 -3.36 -12.61 -19.89
CA GLY A 124 -3.03 -13.94 -20.42
C GLY A 124 -1.55 -14.22 -20.73
N SER A 125 -0.65 -13.24 -20.53
CA SER A 125 0.79 -13.40 -20.83
C SER A 125 1.65 -12.46 -19.98
N SER A 126 2.95 -12.76 -19.85
CA SER A 126 3.90 -11.86 -19.19
C SER A 126 3.95 -10.47 -19.85
N GLY A 127 3.81 -10.41 -21.19
CA GLY A 127 3.70 -9.14 -21.91
C GLY A 127 2.47 -8.32 -21.51
N ALA A 128 1.31 -8.98 -21.30
CA ALA A 128 0.10 -8.33 -20.82
C ALA A 128 0.27 -7.83 -19.37
N VAL A 129 0.93 -8.60 -18.51
CA VAL A 129 1.27 -8.17 -17.14
C VAL A 129 2.19 -6.95 -17.16
N SER A 130 3.24 -6.94 -17.99
CA SER A 130 4.14 -5.79 -18.14
C SER A 130 3.41 -4.55 -18.65
N GLN A 131 2.48 -4.70 -19.60
CA GLN A 131 1.66 -3.58 -20.09
C GLN A 131 0.70 -3.05 -19.03
N ALA A 132 0.06 -3.94 -18.25
CA ALA A 132 -0.79 -3.57 -17.14
C ALA A 132 -0.01 -2.82 -16.05
N LEU A 133 1.19 -3.29 -15.73
CA LEU A 133 2.09 -2.62 -14.78
C LEU A 133 2.50 -1.22 -15.28
N GLY A 134 2.88 -1.09 -16.56
CA GLY A 134 3.16 0.20 -17.17
C GLY A 134 1.98 1.16 -17.11
N THR A 135 0.77 0.65 -17.35
CA THR A 135 -0.47 1.42 -17.23
C THR A 135 -0.71 1.87 -15.80
N LEU A 136 -0.62 0.95 -14.82
CA LEU A 136 -0.74 1.24 -13.39
C LEU A 136 0.19 2.36 -12.94
N ILE A 137 1.47 2.29 -13.36
CA ILE A 137 2.49 3.30 -13.01
C ILE A 137 2.16 4.66 -13.64
N ALA A 138 1.68 4.67 -14.88
CA ALA A 138 1.34 5.91 -15.59
C ALA A 138 0.03 6.56 -15.11
N THR A 139 -0.88 5.78 -14.52
CA THR A 139 -2.20 6.26 -14.09
C THR A 139 -2.33 6.27 -12.56
N HIS A 140 -2.78 5.18 -11.96
CA HIS A 140 -3.21 5.16 -10.55
C HIS A 140 -2.06 5.40 -9.59
N ALA A 141 -0.84 4.95 -9.93
CA ALA A 141 0.32 5.23 -9.13
C ALA A 141 0.61 6.74 -9.04
N GLN A 142 0.13 7.57 -9.96
CA GLN A 142 0.26 9.04 -9.89
C GLN A 142 -0.73 9.69 -8.92
N HIS A 143 -1.73 8.95 -8.45
CA HIS A 143 -2.71 9.47 -7.51
C HIS A 143 -2.04 9.84 -6.15
N PRO A 144 -2.42 10.97 -5.51
CA PRO A 144 -1.82 11.40 -4.23
C PRO A 144 -2.08 10.44 -3.06
N ALA A 145 -3.15 9.64 -3.15
CA ALA A 145 -3.43 8.58 -2.17
C ALA A 145 -2.71 7.25 -2.45
N TYR A 146 -2.01 7.11 -3.57
CA TYR A 146 -1.27 5.90 -3.85
C TYR A 146 -0.07 5.78 -2.91
N LEU A 147 0.07 4.63 -2.24
CA LEU A 147 1.09 4.37 -1.25
C LEU A 147 2.48 4.48 -1.88
N ARG A 148 3.36 5.24 -1.22
CA ARG A 148 4.74 5.40 -1.63
C ARG A 148 5.69 5.14 -0.48
N TYR A 149 6.82 4.56 -0.80
CA TYR A 149 7.96 4.44 0.08
C TYR A 149 9.15 5.16 -0.55
N GLN A 150 9.70 6.16 0.16
CA GLN A 150 10.79 7.02 -0.35
C GLN A 150 10.49 7.62 -1.74
N GLY A 151 9.25 8.09 -1.94
CA GLY A 151 8.80 8.69 -3.19
C GLY A 151 8.47 7.71 -4.33
N LYS A 152 8.71 6.40 -4.15
CA LYS A 152 8.42 5.38 -5.16
C LYS A 152 7.10 4.66 -4.87
N PRO A 153 6.28 4.34 -5.88
CA PRO A 153 5.04 3.60 -5.68
C PRO A 153 5.34 2.19 -5.14
N VAL A 154 4.54 1.74 -4.19
CA VAL A 154 4.60 0.38 -3.65
C VAL A 154 3.62 -0.50 -4.43
N ILE A 155 4.10 -1.61 -5.00
CA ILE A 155 3.32 -2.56 -5.80
C ILE A 155 3.63 -3.96 -5.29
N PHE A 156 2.58 -4.73 -4.99
CA PHE A 156 2.66 -6.15 -4.64
C PHE A 156 2.33 -6.99 -5.87
N PHE A 157 2.81 -8.24 -5.89
CA PHE A 157 2.58 -9.18 -6.98
C PHE A 157 2.07 -10.50 -6.41
N TRP A 158 0.77 -10.73 -6.56
CA TRP A 158 0.16 -11.99 -6.21
C TRP A 158 0.59 -13.08 -7.19
N ARG A 159 0.83 -14.29 -6.66
CA ARG A 159 1.29 -15.46 -7.43
C ARG A 159 2.53 -15.21 -8.28
N GLN A 160 3.47 -14.38 -7.79
CA GLN A 160 4.72 -14.07 -8.48
C GLN A 160 5.52 -15.31 -8.93
N GLN A 161 5.39 -16.43 -8.21
CA GLN A 161 6.03 -17.72 -8.55
C GLN A 161 5.52 -18.36 -9.85
N GLN A 162 4.49 -17.79 -10.48
CA GLN A 162 4.04 -18.17 -11.82
C GLN A 162 5.14 -17.95 -12.87
N TYR A 163 6.08 -17.03 -12.60
CA TYR A 163 7.20 -16.72 -13.47
C TYR A 163 8.53 -17.13 -12.83
N SER A 164 9.50 -17.50 -13.67
CA SER A 164 10.86 -17.74 -13.20
C SER A 164 11.55 -16.43 -12.81
N VAL A 165 12.65 -16.51 -12.07
CA VAL A 165 13.45 -15.32 -11.71
C VAL A 165 13.96 -14.61 -12.98
N GLU A 166 14.32 -15.36 -14.03
CA GLU A 166 14.78 -14.80 -15.31
C GLU A 166 13.70 -14.03 -16.06
N THR A 167 12.42 -14.37 -15.85
CA THR A 167 11.30 -13.64 -16.46
C THR A 167 11.08 -12.29 -15.76
N TRP A 168 11.47 -12.18 -14.49
CA TRP A 168 11.37 -10.94 -13.69
C TRP A 168 12.54 -9.97 -13.89
N ALA A 169 13.67 -10.46 -14.42
CA ALA A 169 14.91 -9.68 -14.62
C ALA A 169 14.80 -8.75 -15.84
#